data_AF-R9MW53-F1
#
_entry.id   AF-R9MW53-F1
#
_cell.length_a   1.000
_cell.length_b   1.000
_cell.length_c   1.000
_cell.angle_alpha   90.00
_cell.angle_beta   90.00
_cell.angle_gamma   90.00
#
_symmetry.space_group_name_H-M   'P 1'
#
loop_
_entity.id
_entity.type
_entity.pdbx_description
1 polymer ?
#
loop_
_entity_poly.entity_id
_entity_poly.type
_entity_poly.pdbx_seq_one_letter_code
_entity_poly.pdbx_strand_id
1 'polypeptide(L)'
;MKEGNAKEKNTNPIWEELKQKVRLRLVNREKNQEYLKSHVHREYLDLAAVFEVEAAGMETGKAFLPVTETMASEWGVTPDDLWEAALDNLEDEGCIVVDIRYLIPGGMRMREDEIKMFVCMAQDGSGNVGAGAVLKKNLLKQFAGEHKEKVYILPSSVNEMILVPDDREGAEDALKEIVRQVNDGFRYEQPEVWLSDSVYYYDREKEEIRIAA
;
A
#
# COMPACT_ATOMS: atom_id res chain seq x y z
N MET A 1 -10.90 -16.86 45.08
CA MET A 1 -10.41 -15.59 44.52
C MET A 1 -9.85 -15.88 43.15
N LYS A 2 -10.42 -15.22 42.13
CA LYS A 2 -9.99 -15.09 40.72
C LYS A 2 -9.74 -16.39 39.95
N GLU A 3 -10.82 -16.93 39.41
CA GLU A 3 -10.80 -17.66 38.13
C GLU A 3 -10.36 -16.68 37.03
N GLY A 4 -9.27 -17.01 36.36
CA GLY A 4 -8.84 -16.34 35.15
C GLY A 4 -9.75 -16.75 34.00
N ASN A 5 -10.60 -15.84 33.56
CA ASN A 5 -11.31 -15.96 32.30
C ASN A 5 -10.27 -15.89 31.17
N ALA A 6 -9.78 -17.05 30.74
CA ALA A 6 -9.22 -17.19 29.41
C ALA A 6 -10.36 -16.88 28.44
N LYS A 7 -10.25 -15.77 27.70
CA LYS A 7 -11.14 -15.49 26.58
C LYS A 7 -10.94 -16.62 25.58
N GLU A 8 -11.85 -17.60 25.56
CA GLU A 8 -12.01 -18.50 24.43
C GLU A 8 -12.27 -17.62 23.21
N LYS A 9 -11.29 -17.51 22.30
CA LYS A 9 -11.52 -16.94 20.97
C LYS A 9 -12.50 -17.89 20.29
N ASN A 10 -13.78 -17.54 20.34
CA ASN A 10 -14.82 -18.21 19.58
C ASN A 10 -14.52 -17.93 18.10
N THR A 11 -13.79 -18.82 17.44
CA THR A 11 -13.38 -18.68 16.04
C THR A 11 -14.61 -18.81 15.15
N ASN A 12 -15.03 -17.71 14.54
CA ASN A 12 -16.11 -17.71 13.56
C ASN A 12 -15.64 -18.49 12.30
N PRO A 13 -16.31 -19.60 11.92
CA PRO A 13 -15.87 -20.41 10.78
C PRO A 13 -15.78 -19.62 9.47
N ILE A 14 -16.66 -18.62 9.29
CA ILE A 14 -16.66 -17.75 8.11
C ILE A 14 -15.37 -16.93 8.08
N TRP A 15 -14.94 -16.38 9.21
CA TRP A 15 -13.72 -15.60 9.28
C TRP A 15 -12.47 -16.45 9.03
N GLU A 16 -12.42 -17.66 9.56
CA GLU A 16 -11.26 -18.56 9.38
C GLU A 16 -11.00 -18.88 7.89
N GLU A 17 -12.04 -18.94 7.06
CA GLU A 17 -11.93 -19.13 5.62
C GLU A 17 -11.62 -17.83 4.86
N LEU A 18 -12.13 -16.69 5.33
CA LEU A 18 -12.01 -15.40 4.63
C LEU A 18 -10.72 -14.66 4.97
N LYS A 19 -10.12 -14.86 6.16
CA LYS A 19 -8.95 -14.10 6.62
C LYS A 19 -7.74 -14.19 5.67
N GLN A 20 -7.58 -15.30 4.96
CA GLN A 20 -6.52 -15.52 3.96
C GLN A 20 -6.82 -14.90 2.58
N LYS A 21 -7.97 -14.22 2.46
CA LYS A 21 -8.46 -13.57 1.24
C LYS A 21 -8.70 -12.07 1.44
N VAL A 22 -8.33 -11.54 2.60
CA VAL A 22 -8.44 -10.13 2.91
C VAL A 22 -7.21 -9.42 2.36
N ARG A 23 -7.42 -8.28 1.70
CA ARG A 23 -6.35 -7.43 1.21
C ARG A 23 -6.56 -5.98 1.65
N LEU A 24 -5.48 -5.21 1.54
CA LEU A 24 -5.50 -3.77 1.75
C LEU A 24 -5.56 -3.05 0.42
N ARG A 25 -6.33 -1.97 0.39
CA ARG A 25 -6.27 -0.96 -0.65
C ARG A 25 -6.07 0.40 0.02
N LEU A 26 -5.13 1.18 -0.48
CA LEU A 26 -4.97 2.57 -0.04
C LEU A 26 -5.82 3.49 -0.92
N VAL A 27 -6.49 4.45 -0.28
CA VAL A 27 -7.24 5.52 -0.94
C VAL A 27 -6.90 6.84 -0.27
N ASN A 28 -7.05 7.97 -0.98
CA ASN A 28 -6.86 9.27 -0.35
C ASN A 28 -7.89 9.51 0.75
N ARG A 29 -7.45 9.89 1.96
CA ARG A 29 -8.37 10.08 3.11
C ARG A 29 -9.33 11.26 2.89
N GLU A 30 -8.85 12.37 2.36
CA GLU A 30 -9.64 13.59 2.22
C GLU A 30 -10.68 13.48 1.08
N LYS A 31 -10.27 12.97 -0.07
CA LYS A 31 -11.14 12.83 -1.24
C LYS A 31 -12.20 11.74 -1.10
N ASN A 32 -11.98 10.76 -0.22
CA ASN A 32 -12.86 9.59 -0.07
C ASN A 32 -13.68 9.60 1.23
N GLN A 33 -13.85 10.76 1.88
CA GLN A 33 -14.59 10.85 3.16
C GLN A 33 -15.99 10.23 3.11
N GLU A 34 -16.74 10.39 2.02
CA GLU A 34 -18.07 9.80 1.89
C GLU A 34 -18.00 8.27 1.76
N TYR A 35 -17.06 7.78 0.94
CA TYR A 35 -16.80 6.34 0.78
C TYR A 35 -16.37 5.70 2.12
N LEU A 36 -15.54 6.37 2.90
CA LEU A 36 -15.01 5.86 4.17
C LEU A 36 -16.07 5.74 5.29
N LYS A 37 -17.23 6.40 5.19
CA LYS A 37 -18.29 6.34 6.22
C LYS A 37 -18.95 4.98 6.35
N SER A 38 -18.97 4.19 5.28
CA SER A 38 -19.65 2.88 5.24
C SER A 38 -18.69 1.69 5.16
N HIS A 39 -17.37 1.94 5.20
CA HIS A 39 -16.34 0.93 5.04
C HIS A 39 -15.37 0.92 6.21
N VAL A 40 -15.01 -0.28 6.65
CA VAL A 40 -14.01 -0.46 7.69
C VAL A 40 -12.66 0.00 7.14
N HIS A 41 -11.97 0.86 7.89
CA HIS A 41 -10.69 1.41 7.46
C HIS A 41 -9.79 1.80 8.62
N ARG A 42 -8.51 2.00 8.32
CA ARG A 42 -7.52 2.60 9.21
C ARG A 42 -6.88 3.81 8.54
N GLU A 43 -6.65 4.85 9.31
CA GLU A 43 -5.87 5.99 8.83
C GLU A 43 -4.40 5.60 8.71
N TYR A 44 -3.75 6.02 7.62
CA TYR A 44 -2.33 5.81 7.41
C TYR A 44 -1.73 7.02 6.68
N LEU A 45 -0.95 7.84 7.40
CA LEU A 45 -0.45 9.13 6.93
C LEU A 45 -1.60 10.06 6.51
N ASP A 46 -1.63 10.47 5.24
CA ASP A 46 -2.70 11.22 4.58
C ASP A 46 -3.62 10.32 3.72
N LEU A 47 -3.41 9.01 3.78
CA LEU A 47 -4.22 7.98 3.15
C LEU A 47 -5.14 7.29 4.17
N ALA A 48 -6.07 6.50 3.65
CA ALA A 48 -6.85 5.53 4.41
C ALA A 48 -6.64 4.15 3.80
N ALA A 49 -6.38 3.17 4.64
CA ALA A 49 -6.28 1.78 4.29
C ALA A 49 -7.65 1.11 4.50
N VAL A 50 -8.30 0.76 3.39
CA VAL A 50 -9.57 0.05 3.37
C VAL A 50 -9.34 -1.44 3.15
N PHE A 51 -10.25 -2.25 3.68
CA PHE A 51 -10.18 -3.71 3.56
C PHE A 51 -11.09 -4.19 2.45
N GLU A 52 -10.60 -5.14 1.66
CA GLU A 52 -11.39 -5.81 0.63
C GLU A 52 -11.21 -7.33 0.76
N VAL A 53 -12.23 -8.10 0.40
CA VAL A 53 -12.19 -9.57 0.43
C VAL A 53 -12.48 -10.15 -0.96
N GLU A 54 -11.75 -11.20 -1.33
CA GLU A 54 -11.96 -11.90 -2.60
C GLU A 54 -13.34 -12.59 -2.61
N ALA A 55 -14.18 -12.24 -3.58
CA ALA A 55 -15.48 -12.86 -3.79
C ALA A 55 -15.33 -14.24 -4.44
N ALA A 56 -15.92 -15.27 -3.84
CA ALA A 56 -15.91 -16.61 -4.39
C ALA A 56 -16.81 -16.74 -5.63
N GLY A 57 -16.36 -17.51 -6.64
CA GLY A 57 -17.23 -18.06 -7.68
C GLY A 57 -17.37 -17.27 -8.97
N MET A 58 -16.42 -16.38 -9.32
CA MET A 58 -16.39 -15.76 -10.65
C MET A 58 -15.53 -16.59 -11.63
N GLU A 59 -16.12 -16.97 -12.76
CA GLU A 59 -15.42 -17.73 -13.83
C GLU A 59 -14.33 -16.90 -14.52
N THR A 60 -14.38 -15.56 -14.43
CA THR A 60 -13.44 -14.65 -15.06
C THR A 60 -12.87 -13.66 -14.05
N GLY A 61 -11.71 -13.99 -13.50
CA GLY A 61 -10.93 -13.10 -12.64
C GLY A 61 -11.34 -13.06 -11.18
N LYS A 62 -10.47 -12.46 -10.35
CA LYS A 62 -10.72 -12.21 -8.94
C LYS A 62 -11.52 -10.92 -8.80
N ALA A 63 -12.72 -10.99 -8.22
CA ALA A 63 -13.48 -9.82 -7.81
C ALA A 63 -13.28 -9.58 -6.32
N PHE A 64 -13.26 -8.32 -5.92
CA PHE A 64 -13.05 -7.93 -4.53
C PHE A 64 -14.19 -7.05 -4.08
N LEU A 65 -14.67 -7.32 -2.87
CA LEU A 65 -15.75 -6.58 -2.24
C LEU A 65 -15.18 -5.82 -1.03
N PRO A 66 -15.49 -4.52 -0.91
CA PRO A 66 -15.02 -3.77 0.23
C PRO A 66 -15.74 -4.24 1.50
N VAL A 67 -14.99 -4.36 2.60
CA VAL A 67 -15.51 -4.85 3.87
C VAL A 67 -16.29 -3.73 4.55
N THR A 68 -17.59 -3.94 4.71
CA THR A 68 -18.48 -3.02 5.42
C THR A 68 -18.51 -3.33 6.92
N GLU A 69 -18.96 -2.36 7.71
CA GLU A 69 -19.17 -2.55 9.16
C GLU A 69 -20.13 -3.72 9.47
N THR A 70 -21.14 -3.92 8.62
CA THR A 70 -22.07 -5.04 8.74
C THR A 70 -21.35 -6.38 8.57
N MET A 71 -20.49 -6.51 7.55
CA MET A 71 -19.72 -7.73 7.31
C MET A 71 -18.75 -8.03 8.46
N ALA A 72 -18.03 -7.01 8.95
CA ALA A 72 -17.12 -7.18 10.09
C ALA A 72 -17.88 -7.63 11.36
N SER A 73 -19.07 -7.06 11.61
CA SER A 73 -19.93 -7.47 12.71
C SER A 73 -20.45 -8.91 12.57
N GLU A 74 -20.80 -9.34 11.35
CA GLU A 74 -21.23 -10.72 11.07
C GLU A 74 -20.10 -11.73 11.25
N TRP A 75 -18.88 -11.35 10.88
CA TRP A 75 -17.69 -12.17 11.07
C TRP A 75 -17.20 -12.15 12.52
N GLY A 76 -17.65 -11.19 13.32
CA GLY A 76 -17.24 -11.02 14.72
C GLY A 76 -15.78 -10.56 14.84
N VAL A 77 -15.31 -9.77 13.88
CA VAL A 77 -13.92 -9.30 13.80
C VAL A 77 -13.83 -7.80 14.03
N THR A 78 -12.67 -7.36 14.50
CA THR A 78 -12.34 -5.95 14.68
C THR A 78 -11.54 -5.41 13.50
N PRO A 79 -11.43 -4.08 13.33
CA PRO A 79 -10.50 -3.48 12.37
C PRO A 79 -9.04 -3.93 12.58
N ASP A 80 -8.67 -4.29 13.81
CA ASP A 80 -7.33 -4.77 14.16
C ASP A 80 -7.10 -6.20 13.63
N ASP A 81 -8.10 -7.08 13.75
CA ASP A 81 -8.03 -8.43 13.18
C ASP A 81 -7.94 -8.40 11.64
N LEU A 82 -8.69 -7.48 11.00
CA LEU A 82 -8.61 -7.24 9.55
C LEU A 82 -7.24 -6.70 9.15
N TRP A 83 -6.67 -5.79 9.95
CA TRP A 83 -5.35 -5.23 9.73
C TRP A 83 -4.23 -6.27 9.79
N GLU A 84 -4.22 -7.10 10.83
CA GLU A 84 -3.25 -8.18 10.97
C GLU A 84 -3.36 -9.18 9.80
N ALA A 85 -4.57 -9.66 9.52
CA ALA A 85 -4.78 -10.61 8.43
C ALA A 85 -4.38 -10.06 7.05
N ALA A 86 -4.70 -8.79 6.78
CA ALA A 86 -4.39 -8.18 5.50
C ALA A 86 -2.89 -7.86 5.34
N LEU A 87 -2.17 -7.54 6.43
CA LEU A 87 -0.71 -7.40 6.41
C LEU A 87 0.00 -8.74 6.18
N ASP A 88 -0.45 -9.80 6.84
CA ASP A 88 0.09 -11.15 6.64
C ASP A 88 -0.07 -11.59 5.17
N ASN A 89 -1.27 -11.45 4.61
CA ASN A 89 -1.52 -11.77 3.21
C ASN A 89 -0.69 -10.87 2.27
N LEU A 90 -0.59 -9.58 2.58
CA LEU A 90 0.19 -8.64 1.78
C LEU A 90 1.67 -9.01 1.78
N GLU A 91 2.26 -9.48 2.89
CA GLU A 91 3.65 -9.94 2.93
C GLU A 91 3.89 -11.16 2.01
N ASP A 92 2.92 -12.07 1.93
CA ASP A 92 2.97 -13.25 1.06
C ASP A 92 2.76 -12.93 -0.44
N GLU A 93 2.11 -11.81 -0.78
CA GLU A 93 1.93 -11.37 -2.17
C GLU A 93 3.26 -10.93 -2.83
N GLY A 94 3.58 -11.41 -4.03
CA GLY A 94 4.83 -10.98 -4.71
C GLY A 94 4.81 -9.50 -5.13
N CYS A 95 5.83 -8.70 -4.77
CA CYS A 95 6.16 -7.43 -5.44
C CYS A 95 7.44 -7.61 -6.27
N ILE A 96 7.48 -6.95 -7.42
CA ILE A 96 8.70 -6.72 -8.18
C ILE A 96 9.14 -5.26 -8.03
N VAL A 97 10.43 -5.04 -7.80
CA VAL A 97 11.04 -3.72 -7.80
C VAL A 97 11.95 -3.62 -9.01
N VAL A 98 11.63 -2.72 -9.93
CA VAL A 98 12.34 -2.60 -11.21
C VAL A 98 12.86 -1.18 -11.35
N ASP A 99 14.15 -1.04 -11.69
CA ASP A 99 14.72 0.25 -12.05
C ASP A 99 14.03 0.77 -13.32
N ILE A 100 13.49 1.99 -13.26
CA ILE A 100 12.66 2.56 -14.32
C ILE A 100 13.39 2.61 -15.68
N ARG A 101 14.73 2.64 -15.68
CA ARG A 101 15.56 2.63 -16.89
C ARG A 101 15.35 1.39 -17.75
N TYR A 102 14.94 0.27 -17.15
CA TYR A 102 14.62 -0.96 -17.89
C TYR A 102 13.21 -0.96 -18.50
N LEU A 103 12.33 -0.04 -18.09
CA LEU A 103 10.96 0.06 -18.58
C LEU A 103 10.83 1.03 -19.76
N ILE A 104 11.80 1.92 -19.97
CA ILE A 104 11.77 2.93 -21.04
C ILE A 104 12.30 2.33 -22.36
N PRO A 105 11.47 2.20 -23.41
CA PRO A 105 11.90 1.69 -24.70
C PRO A 105 12.86 2.67 -25.39
N GLY A 106 13.90 2.16 -26.05
CA GLY A 106 14.79 2.97 -26.91
C GLY A 106 16.10 3.45 -26.28
N GLY A 107 16.43 2.97 -25.07
CA GLY A 107 17.79 3.14 -24.51
C GLY A 107 18.14 4.58 -24.18
N MET A 108 17.17 5.36 -23.65
CA MET A 108 17.42 6.70 -23.15
C MET A 108 18.52 6.62 -22.09
N ARG A 109 19.71 7.14 -22.43
CA ARG A 109 20.88 7.11 -21.56
C ARG A 109 20.69 8.19 -20.51
N MET A 110 20.06 7.81 -19.40
CA MET A 110 19.96 8.64 -18.22
C MET A 110 21.37 9.02 -17.78
N ARG A 111 21.58 10.29 -17.41
CA ARG A 111 22.89 10.75 -16.97
C ARG A 111 23.22 10.14 -15.60
N GLU A 112 24.50 9.96 -15.29
CA GLU A 112 24.92 9.39 -14.01
C GLU A 112 24.50 10.23 -12.79
N ASP A 113 24.21 11.52 -12.99
CA ASP A 113 23.77 12.48 -11.98
C ASP A 113 22.24 12.55 -11.78
N GLU A 114 21.46 11.79 -12.56
CA GLU A 114 20.00 11.74 -12.42
C GLU A 114 19.55 10.92 -11.20
N ILE A 115 18.40 11.30 -10.65
CA ILE A 115 17.77 10.60 -9.52
C ILE A 115 17.46 9.16 -9.94
N LYS A 116 17.97 8.19 -9.17
CA LYS A 116 17.62 6.79 -9.36
C LYS A 116 16.21 6.53 -8.86
N MET A 117 15.36 5.97 -9.71
CA MET A 117 13.97 5.69 -9.39
C MET A 117 13.64 4.24 -9.75
N PHE A 118 12.91 3.59 -8.86
CA PHE A 118 12.48 2.21 -8.99
C PHE A 118 10.98 2.13 -8.84
N VAL A 119 10.32 1.32 -9.67
CA VAL A 119 8.88 1.11 -9.56
C VAL A 119 8.66 -0.20 -8.79
N CYS A 120 7.92 -0.17 -7.67
CA CYS A 120 7.34 -1.37 -7.07
C CYS A 120 5.91 -1.55 -7.56
N MET A 121 5.62 -2.76 -8.02
CA MET A 121 4.32 -3.20 -8.51
C MET A 121 4.10 -4.66 -8.15
N ALA A 122 2.85 -5.09 -8.17
CA ALA A 122 2.49 -6.49 -7.96
C ALA A 122 3.14 -7.39 -9.04
N GLN A 123 3.71 -8.52 -8.63
CA GLN A 123 4.40 -9.44 -9.54
C GLN A 123 3.45 -10.07 -10.58
N ASP A 124 2.20 -10.30 -10.21
CA ASP A 124 1.17 -10.85 -11.09
C ASP A 124 0.51 -9.78 -11.99
N GLY A 125 0.94 -8.53 -11.90
CA GLY A 125 0.37 -7.41 -12.64
C GLY A 125 -1.06 -7.06 -12.23
N SER A 126 -1.58 -7.63 -11.14
CA SER A 126 -2.96 -7.41 -10.68
C SER A 126 -3.21 -5.99 -10.14
N GLY A 127 -2.14 -5.22 -9.87
CA GLY A 127 -2.22 -3.93 -9.20
C GLY A 127 -2.47 -4.03 -7.68
N ASN A 128 -2.70 -5.24 -7.14
CA ASN A 128 -3.13 -5.47 -5.76
C ASN A 128 -2.11 -5.04 -4.71
N VAL A 129 -0.82 -5.20 -5.02
CA VAL A 129 0.29 -4.79 -4.13
C VAL A 129 0.62 -3.31 -4.25
N GLY A 130 0.08 -2.59 -5.25
CA GLY A 130 0.55 -1.28 -5.69
C GLY A 130 0.88 -0.27 -4.61
N ALA A 131 -0.13 0.49 -4.19
CA ALA A 131 0.03 1.43 -3.08
C ALA A 131 0.29 0.70 -1.75
N GLY A 132 -0.24 -0.52 -1.60
CA GLY A 132 -0.03 -1.37 -0.43
C GLY A 132 1.44 -1.71 -0.16
N ALA A 133 2.32 -1.64 -1.17
CA ALA A 133 3.75 -1.90 -1.04
C ALA A 133 4.43 -1.04 0.01
N VAL A 134 3.93 0.16 0.27
CA VAL A 134 4.40 1.04 1.36
C VAL A 134 4.23 0.40 2.74
N LEU A 135 3.32 -0.57 2.88
CA LEU A 135 3.07 -1.32 4.10
C LEU A 135 3.89 -2.62 4.20
N LYS A 136 4.59 -3.02 3.12
CA LYS A 136 5.46 -4.20 3.08
C LYS A 136 6.81 -3.89 3.73
N LYS A 137 6.91 -4.11 5.04
CA LYS A 137 8.10 -3.75 5.83
C LYS A 137 9.34 -4.49 5.36
N ASN A 138 9.21 -5.77 5.01
CA ASN A 138 10.36 -6.57 4.55
C ASN A 138 10.90 -6.05 3.21
N LEU A 139 10.01 -5.67 2.30
CA LEU A 139 10.37 -5.09 1.00
C LEU A 139 11.18 -3.79 1.19
N LEU A 140 10.66 -2.86 1.99
CA LEU A 140 11.32 -1.57 2.24
C LEU A 140 12.65 -1.75 2.96
N LYS A 141 12.72 -2.67 3.93
CA LYS A 141 13.95 -3.00 4.67
C LYS A 141 15.02 -3.59 3.76
N GLN A 142 14.63 -4.49 2.85
CA GLN A 142 15.55 -5.06 1.86
C GLN A 142 16.05 -3.99 0.90
N PHE A 143 15.15 -3.23 0.29
CA PHE A 143 15.50 -2.17 -0.65
C PHE A 143 16.41 -1.12 0.00
N ALA A 144 16.08 -0.66 1.21
CA ALA A 144 16.93 0.26 1.96
C ALA A 144 18.32 -0.33 2.26
N GLY A 145 18.40 -1.62 2.60
CA GLY A 145 19.67 -2.32 2.82
C GLY A 145 20.58 -2.37 1.58
N GLU A 146 19.98 -2.48 0.40
CA GLU A 146 20.70 -2.46 -0.89
C GLU A 146 21.13 -1.03 -1.31
N HIS A 147 20.45 0.01 -0.79
CA HIS A 147 20.54 1.38 -1.29
C HIS A 147 20.93 2.46 -0.24
N LYS A 148 21.77 2.12 0.75
CA LYS A 148 22.31 3.05 1.79
C LYS A 148 21.27 3.60 2.78
N GLU A 149 20.30 2.77 3.14
CA GLU A 149 19.48 2.80 4.35
C GLU A 149 18.30 3.78 4.41
N LYS A 150 18.15 4.70 3.44
CA LYS A 150 17.11 5.72 3.46
C LYS A 150 16.41 5.83 2.11
N VAL A 151 15.07 5.87 2.13
CA VAL A 151 14.24 5.70 0.94
C VAL A 151 13.08 6.69 0.95
N TYR A 152 12.97 7.50 -0.09
CA TYR A 152 11.73 8.22 -0.38
C TYR A 152 10.77 7.31 -1.14
N ILE A 153 9.49 7.46 -0.85
CA ILE A 153 8.41 6.69 -1.47
C ILE A 153 7.41 7.68 -2.05
N LEU A 154 7.20 7.59 -3.35
CA LEU A 154 6.33 8.49 -4.10
C LEU A 154 5.12 7.68 -4.59
N PRO A 155 3.90 8.00 -4.12
CA PRO A 155 2.68 7.42 -4.68
C PRO A 155 2.52 7.80 -6.15
N SER A 156 2.58 6.80 -7.04
CA SER A 156 2.36 6.98 -8.49
C SER A 156 0.91 6.70 -8.87
N SER A 157 0.35 5.60 -8.36
CA SER A 157 -1.06 5.24 -8.52
C SER A 157 -1.47 4.18 -7.48
N VAL A 158 -2.75 3.79 -7.47
CA VAL A 158 -3.20 2.63 -6.68
C VAL A 158 -2.43 1.33 -6.99
N ASN A 159 -1.86 1.21 -8.19
CA ASN A 159 -1.24 -0.03 -8.70
C ASN A 159 0.28 -0.06 -8.57
N GLU A 160 0.94 1.07 -8.29
CA GLU A 160 2.39 1.16 -8.22
C GLU A 160 2.89 2.34 -7.37
N MET A 161 4.07 2.15 -6.79
CA MET A 161 4.80 3.13 -5.99
C MET A 161 6.20 3.31 -6.56
N ILE A 162 6.72 4.53 -6.50
CA ILE A 162 8.10 4.82 -6.91
C ILE A 162 8.98 4.91 -5.66
N LEU A 163 10.03 4.10 -5.60
CA LEU A 163 11.05 4.12 -4.56
C LEU A 163 12.28 4.89 -5.06
N VAL A 164 12.80 5.77 -4.23
CA VAL A 164 13.96 6.60 -4.54
C VAL A 164 14.96 6.51 -3.39
N PRO A 165 16.18 6.00 -3.62
CA PRO A 165 17.26 6.07 -2.65
C PRO A 165 17.56 7.53 -2.25
N ASP A 166 17.72 7.78 -0.96
CA ASP A 166 18.18 9.07 -0.44
C ASP A 166 19.71 9.17 -0.57
N ASP A 167 20.19 9.34 -1.81
CA ASP A 167 21.62 9.40 -2.13
C ASP A 167 22.16 10.82 -2.37
N ARG A 168 21.29 11.84 -2.20
CA ARG A 168 21.56 13.24 -2.53
C ARG A 168 20.77 14.19 -1.64
N GLU A 169 21.44 15.21 -1.10
CA GLU A 169 20.81 16.24 -0.28
C GLU A 169 19.86 17.11 -1.10
N GLY A 170 18.74 17.54 -0.48
CA GLY A 170 17.82 18.52 -1.07
C GLY A 170 16.96 18.01 -2.22
N ALA A 171 16.71 16.70 -2.30
CA ALA A 171 15.88 16.12 -3.36
C ALA A 171 14.37 16.36 -3.16
N GLU A 172 13.92 16.67 -1.95
CA GLU A 172 12.49 16.73 -1.56
C GLU A 172 11.63 17.60 -2.50
N ASP A 173 12.05 18.82 -2.81
CA ASP A 173 11.31 19.72 -3.72
C ASP A 173 11.20 19.14 -5.14
N ALA A 174 12.27 18.51 -5.63
CA ALA A 174 12.28 17.86 -6.94
C ALA A 174 11.37 16.62 -6.95
N LEU A 175 11.39 15.82 -5.88
CA LEU A 175 10.53 14.66 -5.72
C LEU A 175 9.06 15.06 -5.61
N LYS A 176 8.77 16.18 -4.94
CA LYS A 176 7.43 16.74 -4.83
C LYS A 176 6.88 17.19 -6.18
N GLU A 177 7.73 17.78 -7.02
CA GLU A 177 7.33 18.12 -8.38
C GLU A 177 7.14 16.87 -9.25
N ILE A 178 7.98 15.84 -9.10
CA ILE A 178 7.84 14.56 -9.80
C ILE A 178 6.50 13.89 -9.43
N VAL A 179 6.20 13.72 -8.15
CA VAL A 179 4.95 13.07 -7.72
C VAL A 179 3.72 13.84 -8.21
N ARG A 180 3.77 15.18 -8.17
CA ARG A 180 2.70 16.03 -8.70
C ARG A 180 2.49 15.83 -10.20
N GLN A 181 3.57 15.71 -10.98
CA GLN A 181 3.48 15.47 -12.43
C GLN A 181 2.93 14.10 -12.76
N VAL A 182 3.37 13.07 -12.02
CA VAL A 182 2.84 11.71 -12.15
C VAL A 182 1.33 11.69 -11.86
N ASN A 183 0.92 12.32 -10.77
CA ASN A 183 -0.48 12.38 -10.36
C ASN A 183 -1.36 13.28 -11.23
N ASP A 184 -0.80 14.28 -11.93
CA ASP A 184 -1.58 15.19 -12.77
C ASP A 184 -2.27 14.44 -13.93
N GLY A 185 -1.64 13.38 -14.44
CA GLY A 185 -2.24 12.47 -15.43
C GLY A 185 -3.50 11.76 -14.92
N PHE A 186 -3.60 11.55 -13.60
CA PHE A 186 -4.71 10.89 -12.92
C PHE A 186 -5.72 11.88 -12.31
N ARG A 187 -5.52 13.20 -12.48
CA ARG A 187 -6.34 14.25 -11.84
C ARG A 187 -7.84 14.13 -12.16
N TYR A 188 -8.18 13.57 -13.32
CA TYR A 188 -9.57 13.39 -13.78
C TYR A 188 -10.12 11.98 -13.55
N GLU A 189 -9.35 11.09 -12.91
CA GLU A 189 -9.82 9.77 -12.51
C GLU A 189 -10.76 9.84 -11.29
N GLN A 190 -11.38 8.70 -10.97
CA GLN A 190 -12.26 8.60 -9.82
C GLN A 190 -11.47 8.85 -8.51
N PRO A 191 -12.09 9.44 -7.46
CA PRO A 191 -11.42 9.74 -6.19
C PRO A 191 -10.69 8.57 -5.53
N GLU A 192 -11.14 7.35 -5.80
CA GLU A 192 -10.59 6.09 -5.28
C GLU A 192 -9.30 5.64 -5.99
N VAL A 193 -8.94 6.29 -7.11
CA VAL A 193 -7.72 6.03 -7.88
C VAL A 193 -6.61 7.03 -7.51
N TRP A 194 -6.99 8.25 -7.13
CA TRP A 194 -6.02 9.27 -6.73
C TRP A 194 -5.56 9.05 -5.28
N LEU A 195 -4.24 9.00 -5.06
CA LEU A 195 -3.65 8.69 -3.75
C LEU A 195 -3.20 9.93 -2.98
N SER A 196 -2.08 10.55 -3.36
CA SER A 196 -1.56 11.74 -2.68
C SER A 196 -0.42 12.38 -3.48
N ASP A 197 -0.27 13.70 -3.37
CA ASP A 197 0.91 14.44 -3.87
C ASP A 197 2.04 14.55 -2.82
N SER A 198 1.89 13.87 -1.66
CA SER A 198 2.90 13.85 -0.61
C SER A 198 4.08 12.96 -0.99
N VAL A 199 5.28 13.34 -0.54
CA VAL A 199 6.47 12.50 -0.57
C VAL A 199 6.60 11.81 0.79
N TYR A 200 6.66 10.48 0.82
CA TYR A 200 6.91 9.74 2.05
C TYR A 200 8.38 9.40 2.21
N TYR A 201 8.79 9.12 3.43
CA TYR A 201 10.15 8.74 3.79
C TYR A 201 10.14 7.55 4.73
N TYR A 202 10.84 6.49 4.35
CA TYR A 202 11.08 5.33 5.19
C TYR A 202 12.45 5.45 5.88
N ASP A 203 12.40 5.41 7.22
CA ASP A 203 13.56 5.37 8.09
C ASP A 203 13.82 3.91 8.50
N ARG A 204 14.88 3.31 7.97
CA ARG A 204 15.23 1.92 8.25
C ARG A 204 15.61 1.68 9.72
N GLU A 205 16.20 2.66 10.41
CA GLU A 205 16.62 2.48 11.81
C GLU A 205 15.40 2.38 12.74
N LYS A 206 14.36 3.17 12.45
CA LYS A 206 13.11 3.17 13.22
C LYS A 206 12.07 2.19 12.69
N GLU A 207 12.25 1.71 11.46
CA GLU A 207 11.25 0.96 10.69
C GLU A 207 9.91 1.70 10.57
N GLU A 208 9.98 3.02 10.41
CA GLU A 208 8.84 3.93 10.37
C GLU A 208 8.76 4.68 9.04
N ILE A 209 7.53 5.01 8.63
CA ILE A 209 7.26 5.86 7.47
C ILE A 209 6.62 7.16 7.94
N ARG A 210 7.06 8.26 7.36
CA ARG A 210 6.51 9.60 7.62
C ARG A 210 6.32 10.37 6.32
N ILE A 211 5.49 11.41 6.37
CA ILE A 211 5.45 12.42 5.31
C ILE A 211 6.72 13.29 5.43
N ALA A 212 7.39 13.51 4.31
CA ALA A 212 8.59 14.34 4.19
C ALA A 212 8.28 15.72 3.59
N ALA A 213 7.49 15.75 2.51
CA ALA A 213 7.17 16.99 1.79
C ALA A 213 5.76 16.96 1.20
#